data_AF-A0AAE4ZBD2-F1
#
_entry.id   AF-A0AAE4ZBD2-F1
#
_cell.length_a   1.000
_cell.length_b   1.000
_cell.length_c   1.000
_cell.angle_alpha   90.00
_cell.angle_beta   90.00
_cell.angle_gamma   90.00
#
_symmetry.space_group_name_H-M   'P 1'
#
loop_
_entity.id
_entity.type
_entity.pdbx_description
1 polymer ?
#
loop_
_entity_poly.entity_id
_entity_poly.type
_entity_poly.pdbx_seq_one_letter_code
_entity_poly.pdbx_strand_id
1 'polypeptide(L)'
;LLAYLICLRGESRSATEIARAIGYTDKTVRIAGRDLAYGGFVEEIDDHPSRYATVPDVAQSLLVLMYGRRKQAAAPGWCYLAQVLSFLLGVAGWGTNPELIGNAYLASSRARDMFEKYEGTFRAIGLRMPRPEPYPGADYLAPFQEFVAEVGSWLDATG
;
A
#
# COMPACT_ATOMS: atom_id res chain seq x y z
N LEU A 1 -11.24 5.49 7.62
CA LEU A 1 -10.36 6.32 8.48
C LEU A 1 -9.44 5.47 9.34
N LEU A 2 -9.96 4.74 10.34
CA LEU A 2 -9.14 3.94 11.27
C LEU A 2 -8.19 2.96 10.55
N ALA A 3 -8.69 2.24 9.55
CA ALA A 3 -7.89 1.38 8.70
C ALA A 3 -6.66 2.13 8.13
N TYR A 4 -6.88 3.26 7.45
CA TYR A 4 -5.80 4.08 6.90
C TYR A 4 -4.79 4.52 7.97
N LEU A 5 -5.25 4.93 9.16
CA LEU A 5 -4.37 5.33 10.26
C LEU A 5 -3.51 4.17 10.78
N ILE A 6 -4.09 2.96 10.91
CA ILE A 6 -3.34 1.75 11.27
C ILE A 6 -2.19 1.52 10.27
N CYS A 7 -2.40 1.80 8.99
CA CYS A 7 -1.37 1.67 7.96
C CYS A 7 -0.23 2.68 8.07
N LEU A 8 -0.49 3.83 8.70
CA LEU A 8 0.52 4.84 8.98
C LEU A 8 1.43 4.46 10.16
N ARG A 9 1.18 3.33 10.82
CA ARG A 9 2.05 2.76 11.88
C ARG A 9 2.41 3.76 12.99
N GLY A 10 1.45 4.59 13.37
CA GLY A 10 1.62 5.61 14.42
C GLY A 10 2.11 6.96 13.91
N GLU A 11 2.43 7.10 12.61
CA GLU A 11 2.64 8.42 12.03
C GLU A 11 1.33 9.22 12.04
N SER A 12 1.44 10.49 12.44
CA SER A 12 0.32 11.41 12.40
C SER A 12 0.18 12.07 11.03
N ARG A 13 -1.07 12.24 10.61
CA ARG A 13 -1.45 13.00 9.41
C ARG A 13 -2.58 13.97 9.74
N SER A 14 -2.59 15.10 9.05
CA SER A 14 -3.67 16.07 9.17
C SER A 14 -4.98 15.53 8.58
N ALA A 15 -6.10 16.03 9.08
CA ALA A 15 -7.43 15.71 8.53
C ALA A 15 -7.51 15.91 7.01
N THR A 16 -6.91 16.99 6.49
CA THR A 16 -6.85 17.30 5.06
C THR A 16 -6.08 16.25 4.26
N GLU A 17 -4.91 15.82 4.75
CA GLU A 17 -4.10 14.80 4.08
C GLU A 17 -4.81 13.45 4.05
N ILE A 18 -5.43 13.08 5.18
CA ILE A 18 -6.20 11.85 5.28
C ILE A 18 -7.40 11.90 4.33
N ALA A 19 -8.20 12.98 4.37
CA ALA A 19 -9.35 13.19 3.50
C ALA A 19 -9.01 12.99 2.03
N ARG A 20 -7.88 13.57 1.60
CA ARG A 20 -7.34 13.38 0.24
C ARG A 20 -6.97 11.92 -0.05
N ALA A 21 -6.33 11.25 0.90
CA ALA A 21 -5.86 9.87 0.72
C ALA A 21 -7.01 8.84 0.64
N ILE A 22 -8.10 9.06 1.38
CA ILE A 22 -9.23 8.12 1.43
C ILE A 22 -10.46 8.59 0.63
N GLY A 23 -10.40 9.74 -0.05
CA GLY A 23 -11.48 10.23 -0.92
C GLY A 23 -12.70 10.77 -0.16
N TYR A 24 -12.51 11.32 1.03
CA TYR A 24 -13.56 11.92 1.85
C TYR A 24 -13.39 13.44 1.98
N THR A 25 -14.39 14.12 2.54
CA THR A 25 -14.26 15.56 2.88
C THR A 25 -13.49 15.75 4.18
N ASP A 26 -12.79 16.88 4.32
CA ASP A 26 -12.07 17.25 5.55
C ASP A 26 -13.01 17.23 6.78
N LYS A 27 -14.22 17.77 6.64
CA LYS A 27 -15.24 17.77 7.70
C LYS A 27 -15.59 16.35 8.15
N THR A 28 -15.79 15.42 7.23
CA THR A 28 -16.09 14.02 7.56
C THR A 28 -14.94 13.37 8.31
N VAL A 29 -13.70 13.61 7.88
CA VAL A 29 -12.51 13.06 8.55
C VAL A 29 -12.33 13.64 9.94
N ARG A 30 -12.55 14.94 10.15
CA ARG A 30 -12.48 15.55 11.49
C ARG A 30 -13.52 14.98 12.46
N ILE A 31 -14.77 14.82 12.01
CA ILE A 31 -15.83 14.23 12.84
C ILE A 31 -15.44 12.80 13.21
N ALA A 32 -15.12 11.97 12.23
CA ALA A 32 -14.75 10.58 12.48
C ALA A 32 -13.44 10.45 13.29
N GLY A 33 -12.47 11.35 13.09
CA GLY A 33 -11.21 11.37 13.83
C GLY A 33 -11.43 11.70 15.30
N ARG A 34 -12.28 12.68 15.58
CA ARG A 34 -12.69 13.03 16.94
C ARG A 34 -13.48 11.92 17.62
N ASP A 35 -14.41 11.29 16.92
CA ASP A 35 -15.18 10.15 17.46
C ASP A 35 -14.26 8.96 17.80
N LEU A 36 -13.29 8.67 16.92
CA LEU A 36 -12.29 7.65 17.18
C LEU A 36 -11.35 8.02 18.33
N ALA A 37 -11.04 9.31 18.50
CA ALA A 37 -10.22 9.81 19.60
C ALA A 37 -10.95 9.70 20.94
N TYR A 38 -12.24 10.07 20.98
CA TYR A 38 -13.10 9.84 22.13
C TYR A 38 -13.21 8.36 22.49
N GLY A 39 -13.22 7.47 21.50
CA GLY A 39 -13.21 6.02 21.69
C GLY A 39 -11.84 5.44 22.08
N GLY A 40 -10.78 6.27 22.17
CA GLY A 40 -9.42 5.83 22.49
C GLY A 40 -8.72 5.04 21.39
N PHE A 41 -9.25 5.01 20.16
CA PHE A 41 -8.66 4.29 19.03
C PHE A 41 -7.50 5.05 18.37
N VAL A 42 -7.57 6.38 18.43
CA VAL A 42 -6.58 7.29 17.84
C VAL A 42 -6.30 8.42 18.83
N GLU A 43 -5.16 9.06 18.70
CA GLU A 43 -4.81 10.29 19.41
C GLU A 43 -4.94 11.48 18.46
N GLU A 44 -5.55 12.55 18.96
CA GLU A 44 -5.49 13.87 18.34
C GLU A 44 -4.27 14.59 18.91
N ILE A 45 -3.25 14.83 18.08
CA ILE A 45 -1.95 15.34 18.53
C ILE A 45 -1.93 16.87 18.57
N ASP A 46 -2.51 17.50 17.56
CA ASP A 46 -2.62 18.95 17.43
C ASP A 46 -4.06 19.28 17.13
N ASP A 47 -4.57 20.39 17.68
CA ASP A 47 -5.93 20.84 17.41
C ASP A 47 -6.00 21.57 16.06
N HIS A 48 -4.97 22.35 15.68
CA HIS A 48 -4.97 23.22 14.48
C HIS A 48 -3.63 23.20 13.70
N PRO A 49 -3.53 22.51 12.55
CA PRO A 49 -4.54 21.64 11.95
C PRO A 49 -4.70 20.33 12.75
N SER A 50 -5.93 19.81 12.84
CA SER A 50 -6.20 18.55 13.53
C SER A 50 -5.38 17.41 12.93
N ARG A 51 -4.50 16.80 13.75
CA ARG A 51 -3.67 15.65 13.35
C ARG A 51 -4.06 14.41 14.13
N TYR A 52 -4.21 13.30 13.43
CA TYR A 52 -4.59 12.02 14.02
C TYR A 52 -3.49 10.99 13.84
N ALA A 53 -3.23 10.20 14.88
CA ALA A 53 -2.38 9.01 14.85
C ALA A 53 -3.07 7.85 15.56
N THR A 54 -2.81 6.61 15.16
CA THR A 54 -3.34 5.44 15.88
C THR A 54 -2.59 5.20 17.18
N VAL A 55 -3.32 4.86 18.25
CA VAL A 55 -2.70 4.38 19.49
C VAL A 55 -2.07 3.00 19.21
N PRO A 56 -0.75 2.80 19.41
CA PRO A 56 -0.07 1.57 19.02
C PRO A 56 -0.69 0.31 19.62
N ASP A 57 -1.01 0.32 20.91
CA ASP A 57 -1.57 -0.83 21.62
C ASP A 57 -2.98 -1.19 21.14
N VAL A 58 -3.79 -0.18 20.81
CA VAL A 58 -5.16 -0.38 20.32
C VAL A 58 -5.14 -0.88 18.88
N ALA A 59 -4.28 -0.29 18.04
CA ALA A 59 -4.06 -0.79 16.68
C ALA A 59 -3.61 -2.25 16.72
N GLN A 60 -2.63 -2.60 17.56
CA GLN A 60 -2.15 -3.96 17.70
C GLN A 60 -3.24 -4.92 18.21
N SER A 61 -4.05 -4.49 19.17
CA SER A 61 -5.17 -5.29 19.70
C SER A 61 -6.24 -5.57 18.64
N LEU A 62 -6.59 -4.56 17.83
CA LEU A 62 -7.50 -4.71 16.70
C LEU A 62 -6.93 -5.66 15.65
N LEU A 63 -5.64 -5.58 15.35
CA LEU A 63 -4.99 -6.49 14.41
C LEU A 63 -4.97 -7.94 14.92
N VAL A 64 -4.76 -8.14 16.22
CA VAL A 64 -4.85 -9.47 16.85
C VAL A 64 -6.27 -10.02 16.79
N LEU A 65 -7.28 -9.17 17.05
CA LEU A 65 -8.69 -9.55 16.94
C LEU A 65 -9.03 -10.01 15.51
N MET A 66 -8.53 -9.29 14.50
CA MET A 66 -8.85 -9.55 13.09
C MET A 66 -8.05 -10.71 12.46
N TYR A 67 -6.77 -10.87 12.82
CA TYR A 67 -5.85 -11.79 12.11
C TYR A 67 -5.17 -12.83 13.01
N GLY A 68 -5.39 -12.78 14.31
CA GLY A 68 -4.73 -13.63 15.29
C GLY A 68 -3.26 -13.28 15.52
N ARG A 69 -2.66 -13.86 16.58
CA ARG A 69 -1.27 -13.54 16.99
C ARG A 69 -0.19 -13.95 15.97
N ARG A 70 -0.46 -14.88 15.07
CA ARG A 70 0.56 -15.46 14.15
C ARG A 70 0.94 -14.55 12.98
N LYS A 71 0.09 -13.60 12.58
CA LYS A 71 0.34 -12.66 11.46
C LYS A 71 0.92 -11.31 11.91
N GLN A 72 1.34 -11.19 13.18
CA GLN A 72 1.70 -9.94 13.88
C GLN A 72 2.90 -9.15 13.31
N ALA A 73 3.82 -9.77 12.57
CA ALA A 73 5.07 -9.10 12.19
C ALA A 73 4.94 -8.21 10.94
N ALA A 74 3.89 -8.40 10.13
CA ALA A 74 3.67 -7.62 8.91
C ALA A 74 2.44 -6.72 9.11
N ALA A 75 2.51 -5.49 8.60
CA ALA A 75 1.31 -4.66 8.51
C ALA A 75 0.25 -5.40 7.68
N PRO A 76 -1.04 -5.19 7.97
CA PRO A 76 -2.11 -5.94 7.31
C PRO A 76 -2.04 -5.76 5.79
N GLY A 77 -2.28 -6.82 5.02
CA GLY A 77 -2.16 -6.76 3.55
C GLY A 77 -2.99 -5.64 2.91
N TRP A 78 -4.17 -5.35 3.45
CA TRP A 78 -5.03 -4.27 2.99
C TRP A 78 -4.41 -2.87 3.13
N CYS A 79 -3.39 -2.69 3.98
CA CYS A 79 -2.73 -1.39 4.13
C CYS A 79 -1.95 -0.92 2.91
N TYR A 80 -1.52 -1.87 2.07
CA TYR A 80 -0.80 -1.58 0.85
C TYR A 80 -1.67 -1.83 -0.39
N LEU A 81 -2.97 -2.12 -0.22
CA LEU A 81 -3.87 -2.47 -1.31
C LEU A 81 -3.93 -1.36 -2.36
N ALA A 82 -3.94 -0.09 -1.94
CA ALA A 82 -3.95 1.05 -2.87
C ALA A 82 -2.70 1.09 -3.77
N GLN A 83 -1.52 0.83 -3.18
CA GLN A 83 -0.25 0.77 -3.91
C GLN A 83 -0.18 -0.46 -4.80
N VAL A 84 -0.66 -1.61 -4.33
CA VAL A 84 -0.75 -2.86 -5.12
C VAL A 84 -1.70 -2.69 -6.30
N LEU A 85 -2.87 -2.10 -6.10
CA LEU A 85 -3.83 -1.80 -7.18
C LEU A 85 -3.26 -0.75 -8.15
N SER A 86 -2.56 0.27 -7.66
CA SER A 86 -1.84 1.23 -8.51
C SER A 86 -0.76 0.55 -9.36
N PHE A 87 -0.03 -0.41 -8.80
CA PHE A 87 0.93 -1.23 -9.53
C PHE A 87 0.24 -2.02 -10.64
N LEU A 88 -0.85 -2.74 -10.32
CA LEU A 88 -1.58 -3.56 -11.29
C LEU A 88 -2.22 -2.73 -12.40
N LEU A 89 -2.80 -1.57 -12.07
CA LEU A 89 -3.30 -0.64 -13.08
C LEU A 89 -2.18 -0.16 -14.01
N GLY A 90 -1.00 0.12 -13.43
CA GLY A 90 0.19 0.48 -14.20
C GLY A 90 0.59 -0.61 -15.19
N VAL A 91 0.60 -1.88 -14.76
CA VAL A 91 0.92 -3.05 -15.60
C VAL A 91 -0.18 -3.31 -16.63
N ALA A 92 -1.46 -3.24 -16.25
CA ALA A 92 -2.60 -3.44 -17.15
C ALA A 92 -2.59 -2.42 -18.31
N GLY A 93 -2.15 -1.18 -18.05
CA GLY A 93 -1.99 -0.16 -19.07
C GLY A 93 -0.92 -0.45 -20.13
N TRP A 94 -0.04 -1.45 -19.93
CA TRP A 94 0.99 -1.81 -20.91
C TRP A 94 0.41 -2.52 -22.12
N GLY A 95 -0.63 -3.34 -21.93
CA GLY A 95 -1.30 -4.07 -23.02
C GLY A 95 -1.98 -3.16 -24.04
N THR A 96 -2.15 -1.89 -23.72
CA THR A 96 -2.72 -0.85 -24.59
C THR A 96 -1.69 0.21 -25.02
N ASN A 97 -0.43 0.12 -24.59
CA ASN A 97 0.59 1.12 -24.91
C ASN A 97 1.39 0.69 -26.17
N PRO A 98 1.22 1.38 -27.32
CA PRO A 98 1.88 1.01 -28.57
C PRO A 98 3.41 1.01 -28.51
N GLU A 99 4.01 1.81 -27.63
CA GLU A 99 5.46 1.90 -27.49
C GLU A 99 6.06 0.68 -26.77
N LEU A 100 5.27 0.04 -25.90
CA LEU A 100 5.68 -1.15 -25.15
C LEU A 100 5.36 -2.44 -25.90
N ILE A 101 4.32 -2.41 -26.74
CA ILE A 101 3.91 -3.54 -27.57
C ILE A 101 4.99 -3.80 -28.64
N GLY A 102 5.63 -4.96 -28.56
CA GLY A 102 6.66 -5.37 -29.52
C GLY A 102 8.07 -4.84 -29.23
N ASN A 103 8.25 -4.01 -28.19
CA ASN A 103 9.57 -3.55 -27.76
C ASN A 103 9.92 -4.07 -26.36
N ALA A 104 10.52 -5.26 -26.34
CA ALA A 104 10.92 -5.94 -25.09
C ALA A 104 11.93 -5.13 -24.27
N TYR A 105 12.79 -4.33 -24.91
CA TYR A 105 13.74 -3.49 -24.19
C TYR A 105 13.04 -2.36 -23.43
N LEU A 106 12.11 -1.64 -24.09
CA LEU A 106 11.34 -0.57 -23.43
C LEU A 106 10.43 -1.13 -22.33
N ALA A 107 9.76 -2.25 -22.57
CA ALA A 107 8.96 -2.92 -21.53
C ALA A 107 9.83 -3.34 -20.33
N SER A 108 11.06 -3.81 -20.58
CA SER A 108 11.99 -4.17 -19.52
C SER A 108 12.52 -2.94 -18.76
N SER A 109 12.78 -1.83 -19.44
CA SER A 109 13.09 -0.55 -18.80
C SER A 109 11.93 -0.11 -17.90
N ARG A 110 10.70 -0.22 -18.39
CA ARG A 110 9.51 0.14 -17.61
C ARG A 110 9.30 -0.75 -16.39
N ALA A 111 9.61 -2.04 -16.50
CA ALA A 111 9.61 -2.96 -15.37
C ALA A 111 10.60 -2.53 -14.28
N ARG A 112 11.78 -2.01 -14.66
CA ARG A 112 12.75 -1.47 -13.69
C ARG A 112 12.26 -0.20 -13.01
N ASP A 113 11.60 0.71 -13.73
CA ASP A 113 10.94 1.86 -13.11
C ASP A 113 9.91 1.43 -12.05
N MET A 114 9.14 0.38 -12.36
CA MET A 114 8.16 -0.18 -11.43
C MET A 114 8.85 -0.80 -10.21
N PHE A 115 9.99 -1.46 -10.38
CA PHE A 115 10.80 -1.97 -9.27
C PHE A 115 11.22 -0.85 -8.33
N GLU A 116 11.86 0.18 -8.85
CA GLU A 116 12.33 1.31 -8.04
C GLU A 116 11.20 1.98 -7.28
N LYS A 117 10.01 2.07 -7.89
CA LYS A 117 8.83 2.70 -7.30
C LYS A 117 8.12 1.84 -6.25
N TYR A 118 8.01 0.52 -6.44
CA TYR A 118 7.12 -0.34 -5.66
C TYR A 118 7.82 -1.40 -4.79
N GLU A 119 9.13 -1.61 -4.90
CA GLU A 119 9.85 -2.65 -4.15
C GLU A 119 9.59 -2.58 -2.64
N GLY A 120 9.66 -1.39 -2.04
CA GLY A 120 9.40 -1.21 -0.61
C GLY A 120 7.97 -1.55 -0.19
N THR A 121 6.99 -1.33 -1.08
CA THR A 121 5.59 -1.70 -0.86
C THR A 121 5.45 -3.22 -0.78
N PHE A 122 6.00 -3.92 -1.77
CA PHE A 122 5.90 -5.38 -1.86
C PHE A 122 6.67 -6.08 -0.73
N ARG A 123 7.87 -5.58 -0.39
CA ARG A 123 8.63 -6.05 0.77
C ARG A 123 7.82 -5.93 2.07
N ALA A 124 7.04 -4.86 2.23
CA ALA A 124 6.24 -4.62 3.43
C ALA A 124 5.05 -5.59 3.59
N ILE A 125 4.55 -6.16 2.49
CA ILE A 125 3.51 -7.21 2.50
C ILE A 125 4.08 -8.63 2.37
N GLY A 126 5.41 -8.78 2.43
CA GLY A 126 6.09 -10.08 2.40
C GLY A 126 6.31 -10.66 1.00
N LEU A 127 5.99 -9.91 -0.06
CA LEU A 127 6.30 -10.29 -1.43
C LEU A 127 7.70 -9.77 -1.82
N ARG A 128 8.43 -10.54 -2.63
CA ARG A 128 9.77 -10.15 -3.08
C ARG A 128 9.78 -9.90 -4.56
N MET A 129 9.81 -8.62 -4.91
CA MET A 129 9.98 -8.22 -6.30
C MET A 129 11.37 -8.64 -6.81
N PRO A 130 11.49 -9.20 -8.02
CA PRO A 130 12.77 -9.65 -8.55
C PRO A 130 13.72 -8.46 -8.70
N ARG A 131 14.96 -8.65 -8.24
CA ARG A 131 16.03 -7.66 -8.38
C ARG A 131 16.45 -7.55 -9.85
N PRO A 132 16.57 -6.34 -10.45
CA PRO A 132 16.97 -6.19 -11.85
C PRO A 132 18.43 -6.54 -12.16
N GLU A 133 19.34 -6.44 -11.19
CA GLU A 133 20.79 -6.56 -11.37
C GLU A 133 21.25 -7.85 -12.07
N PRO A 134 20.71 -9.05 -11.77
CA PRO A 134 21.09 -10.28 -12.47
C PRO A 134 20.47 -10.44 -13.87
N TYR A 135 19.58 -9.53 -14.30
CA TYR A 135 18.84 -9.65 -15.56
C TYR A 135 19.13 -8.47 -16.50
N PRO A 136 20.11 -8.58 -17.41
CA PRO A 136 20.46 -7.50 -18.33
C PRO A 136 19.40 -7.33 -19.44
N GLY A 137 19.28 -6.11 -19.97
CA GLY A 137 18.45 -5.85 -21.15
C GLY A 137 17.00 -6.29 -20.98
N ALA A 138 16.48 -7.06 -21.94
CA ALA A 138 15.10 -7.55 -21.93
C ALA A 138 14.85 -8.70 -20.93
N ASP A 139 15.91 -9.35 -20.42
CA ASP A 139 15.80 -10.58 -19.63
C ASP A 139 15.05 -10.39 -18.31
N TYR A 140 14.95 -9.14 -17.82
CA TYR A 140 14.19 -8.82 -16.62
C TYR A 140 12.67 -8.98 -16.77
N LEU A 141 12.16 -9.07 -18.01
CA LEU A 141 10.71 -9.19 -18.24
C LEU A 141 10.12 -10.50 -17.72
N ALA A 142 10.81 -11.61 -17.92
CA ALA A 142 10.33 -12.93 -17.49
C ALA A 142 10.11 -12.99 -15.96
N PRO A 143 11.11 -12.70 -15.10
CA PRO A 143 10.89 -12.72 -13.65
C PRO A 143 9.89 -11.65 -13.20
N PHE A 144 9.82 -10.50 -13.88
CA PHE A 144 8.80 -9.48 -13.57
C PHE A 144 7.39 -9.97 -13.87
N GLN A 145 7.16 -10.70 -14.97
CA GLN A 145 5.87 -11.29 -15.31
C GLN A 145 5.44 -12.36 -14.28
N GLU A 146 6.38 -13.21 -13.87
CA GLU A 146 6.15 -14.19 -12.80
C GLU A 146 5.73 -13.50 -11.50
N PHE A 147 6.40 -12.41 -11.15
CA PHE A 147 6.04 -11.59 -9.99
C PHE A 147 4.64 -10.96 -10.11
N VAL A 148 4.25 -10.47 -11.29
CA VAL A 148 2.89 -9.94 -11.50
C VAL A 148 1.83 -11.03 -11.26
N ALA A 149 2.09 -12.28 -11.68
CA ALA A 149 1.19 -13.41 -11.41
C ALA A 149 1.15 -13.77 -9.91
N GLU A 150 2.29 -13.70 -9.20
CA GLU A 150 2.36 -13.86 -7.75
C GLU A 150 1.52 -12.80 -7.02
N VAL A 151 1.60 -11.54 -7.46
CA VAL A 151 0.78 -10.43 -6.91
C VAL A 151 -0.72 -10.70 -7.13
N GLY A 152 -1.11 -11.22 -8.30
CA GLY A 152 -2.49 -11.63 -8.56
C GLY A 152 -2.97 -12.72 -7.60
N SER A 153 -2.15 -13.75 -7.39
CA SER A 153 -2.46 -14.84 -6.45
C SER A 153 -2.57 -14.35 -5.00
N TRP A 154 -1.72 -13.40 -4.61
CA TRP A 154 -1.78 -12.77 -3.30
C TRP A 154 -3.07 -11.96 -3.09
N LEU A 155 -3.54 -11.27 -4.13
CA LEU A 155 -4.80 -10.53 -4.10
C LEU A 155 -6.00 -11.46 -3.90
N ASP A 156 -6.07 -12.56 -4.65
CA ASP A 156 -7.14 -13.55 -4.52
C ASP A 156 -7.17 -14.19 -3.12
N ALA A 157 -6.01 -14.35 -2.47
CA ALA A 157 -5.92 -14.87 -1.11
C ALA A 157 -6.22 -13.84 0.00
N THR A 158 -6.26 -12.55 -0.34
CA THR A 158 -6.43 -11.44 0.62
C THR A 158 -7.83 -10.79 0.52
N GLY A 159 -8.54 -10.99 -0.59
CA GLY A 159 -9.95 -10.60 -0.78
C GLY A 159 -10.93 -11.63 -0.24
#